data_AF-S9Q949-F1
#
_entry.id   AF-S9Q949-F1
#
_cell.length_a   1.000
_cell.length_b   1.000
_cell.length_c   1.000
_cell.angle_alpha   90.00
_cell.angle_beta   90.00
_cell.angle_gamma   90.00
#
_symmetry.space_group_name_H-M   'P 1'
#
loop_
_entity.id
_entity.type
_entity.pdbx_description
1 polymer ?
#
loop_
_entity_poly.entity_id
_entity_poly.type
_entity_poly.pdbx_seq_one_letter_code
_entity_poly.pdbx_strand_id
1 'polypeptide(L)' 'MIELLFVTCLSAAPDQCRERSLIYTDITPMTCMMGAQPELAKWSQSNPKYEVRGWKCRALRRDELEL' A
#
# COMPACT_ATOMS: atom_id res chain seq x y z
N MET A 1 -11.92 -6.11 -7.34
CA MET A 1 -10.49 -5.76 -7.16
C MET A 1 -10.31 -5.30 -5.73
N ILE A 2 -9.19 -5.69 -5.12
CA ILE A 2 -8.79 -5.27 -3.77
C ILE A 2 -7.53 -4.44 -3.89
N GLU A 3 -7.44 -3.39 -3.09
CA GLU A 3 -6.28 -2.52 -3.01
C GLU A 3 -5.64 -2.62 -1.63
N LEU A 4 -4.32 -2.80 -1.60
CA LEU A 4 -3.49 -2.44 -0.46
C LEU A 4 -3.00 -1.01 -0.66
N LEU A 5 -3.65 -0.07 0.01
CA LEU A 5 -3.26 1.33 0.03
C LEU A 5 -2.34 1.56 1.24
N PHE A 6 -1.20 2.20 1.03
CA PHE A 6 -0.26 2.51 2.09
C PHE A 6 0.40 3.87 1.89
N VAL A 7 0.75 4.51 3.01
CA VAL A 7 1.40 5.81 3.05
C VAL A 7 2.88 5.60 3.33
N THR A 8 3.70 6.25 2.54
CA THR A 8 5.16 6.22 2.67
C THR A 8 5.68 7.63 2.84
N CYS A 9 6.59 7.88 3.78
CA CYS A 9 7.23 9.19 3.95
C CYS A 9 8.74 9.06 3.80
N LEU A 10 9.40 10.11 3.32
CA LEU A 10 10.86 10.10 3.17
C LEU A 10 11.52 10.12 4.56
N SER A 11 12.45 9.20 4.84
CA SER A 11 13.14 9.14 6.13
C SER A 11 13.92 10.42 6.45
N ALA A 12 14.47 11.07 5.41
CA ALA A 12 15.20 12.33 5.55
C ALA A 12 14.29 13.58 5.62
N ALA A 13 13.00 13.46 5.28
CA ALA A 13 12.01 14.53 5.33
C ALA A 13 10.63 13.93 5.67
N PRO A 14 10.33 13.68 6.96
CA PRO A 14 9.15 12.93 7.39
C PRO A 14 7.80 13.59 7.05
N ASP A 15 7.81 14.87 6.70
CA ASP A 15 6.68 15.65 6.17
C ASP A 15 6.37 15.34 4.70
N GLN A 16 7.32 14.77 3.96
CA GLN A 16 7.14 14.41 2.55
C GLN A 16 6.59 12.99 2.42
N CYS A 17 5.26 12.90 2.50
CA CYS A 17 4.51 11.65 2.39
C CYS A 17 3.82 11.47 1.03
N ARG A 18 3.67 10.21 0.61
CA ARG A 18 2.94 9.83 -0.61
C ARG A 18 2.14 8.57 -0.37
N GLU A 19 0.94 8.54 -0.94
CA GLU A 19 0.14 7.33 -1.07
C GLU A 19 0.70 6.42 -2.16
N ARG A 20 0.58 5.11 -1.92
CA ARG A 20 1.00 4.03 -2.81
C ARG A 20 -0.04 2.93 -2.77
N SER A 21 -0.22 2.25 -3.88
CA SER A 21 -1.27 1.25 -4.06
C SER A 21 -0.72 -0.01 -4.71
N LEU A 22 -1.12 -1.17 -4.19
CA LEU A 22 -0.98 -2.45 -4.87
C LEU A 22 -2.39 -2.99 -5.15
N ILE A 23 -2.68 -3.28 -6.43
CA ILE A 23 -3.99 -3.74 -6.87
C ILE A 23 -3.97 -5.24 -7.12
N TYR A 24 -4.96 -5.93 -6.56
CA TYR A 24 -5.17 -7.36 -6.72
C TYR A 24 -6.51 -7.61 -7.39
N THR A 25 -6.52 -8.47 -8.40
CA THR A 25 -7.73 -8.83 -9.16
C THR A 25 -8.54 -9.94 -8.50
N ASP A 26 -7.86 -10.96 -7.96
CA ASP A 26 -8.46 -12.26 -7.66
C ASP A 26 -8.28 -12.71 -6.20
N ILE A 27 -8.27 -11.75 -5.26
CA ILE A 27 -8.18 -12.06 -3.82
C ILE A 27 -9.31 -11.44 -3.02
N THR A 28 -9.57 -11.99 -1.84
CA THR A 28 -10.52 -11.41 -0.87
C THR A 28 -9.86 -10.33 -0.01
N PRO A 29 -10.64 -9.43 0.63
CA PRO A 29 -10.09 -8.49 1.62
C PRO A 29 -9.32 -9.19 2.75
N MET A 30 -9.80 -10.35 3.22
CA MET A 30 -9.12 -11.13 4.26
C MET A 30 -7.75 -11.63 3.80
N THR A 31 -7.65 -12.11 2.55
CA THR A 31 -6.38 -12.52 1.94
C THR A 31 -5.41 -11.34 1.85
N CYS A 32 -5.89 -10.15 1.48
CA CYS A 32 -5.07 -8.94 1.47
C CYS A 32 -4.54 -8.61 2.88
N MET A 33 -5.41 -8.63 3.90
CA MET A 33 -5.00 -8.32 5.28
C MET A 33 -3.92 -9.29 5.80
N MET A 34 -4.04 -10.59 5.50
CA MET A 34 -3.03 -11.58 5.87
C MET A 34 -1.71 -11.40 5.10
N GLY A 35 -1.78 -10.95 3.84
CA GLY A 35 -0.61 -10.75 2.97
C GLY A 35 0.04 -9.36 3.04
N ALA A 36 -0.61 -8.38 3.68
CA ALA A 36 -0.17 -6.99 3.60
C ALA A 36 1.21 -6.75 4.23
N GLN A 37 1.43 -7.26 5.45
CA GLN A 37 2.69 -7.07 6.16
C GLN A 37 3.92 -7.59 5.40
N PRO A 38 3.96 -8.85 4.89
CA PRO A 38 5.11 -9.32 4.13
C PRO A 38 5.31 -8.56 2.81
N GLU A 39 4.24 -8.13 2.13
CA GLU A 39 4.37 -7.30 0.93
C GLU A 39 4.95 -5.91 1.23
N LEU A 40 4.50 -5.25 2.31
CA LEU A 40 5.05 -3.97 2.75
C LEU A 40 6.53 -4.11 3.19
N ALA A 41 6.90 -5.23 3.79
CA ALA A 41 8.29 -5.52 4.15
C ALA A 41 9.18 -5.64 2.90
N LYS A 42 8.74 -6.41 1.89
CA LYS A 42 9.44 -6.50 0.58
C LYS A 42 9.60 -5.14 -0.08
N TRP A 43 8.52 -4.35 -0.08
CA TRP A 43 8.55 -3.00 -0.63
C TRP A 43 9.56 -2.12 0.10
N SER A 44 9.57 -2.15 1.44
CA SER A 44 10.48 -1.35 2.27
C SER A 44 11.95 -1.72 2.04
N GLN A 45 12.27 -3.00 1.86
CA GLN A 45 13.62 -3.45 1.51
C GLN A 45 14.11 -2.89 0.18
N SER A 46 13.22 -2.73 -0.79
CA SER A 46 13.53 -2.14 -2.10
C SER A 46 13.50 -0.61 -2.10
N ASN A 47 12.97 0.02 -1.04
CA ASN A 47 12.78 1.46 -0.93
C ASN A 47 13.33 2.01 0.41
N PRO A 48 14.63 1.81 0.72
CA PRO A 48 15.19 2.07 2.05
C PRO A 48 15.19 3.56 2.47
N LYS A 49 14.92 4.49 1.53
CA LYS A 49 14.79 5.92 1.83
C LYS A 49 13.41 6.30 2.37
N TYR A 50 12.45 5.38 2.34
CA TYR A 50 11.07 5.63 2.68
C TYR A 50 10.61 4.72 3.82
N GLU A 51 9.73 5.26 4.65
CA GLU A 51 9.12 4.56 5.76
C GLU A 51 7.62 4.45 5.56
N VAL A 52 7.08 3.23 5.74
CA VAL A 52 5.63 3.00 5.74
C VAL A 52 5.05 3.54 7.04
N ARG A 53 4.11 4.48 6.95
CA ARG A 53 3.45 5.11 8.12
C ARG A 53 2.08 4.53 8.45
N GLY A 54 1.43 3.90 7.48
CA GLY A 54 0.12 3.29 7.66
C GLY A 54 -0.32 2.57 6.40
N TRP A 55 -1.25 1.63 6.55
CA TRP A 55 -1.77 0.84 5.44
C TRP A 55 -3.18 0.35 5.74
N LYS A 56 -3.93 0.04 4.68
CA LYS A 56 -5.23 -0.62 4.76
C LYS A 56 -5.52 -1.41 3.48
N CYS A 57 -6.24 -2.50 3.63
CA CYS A 57 -6.86 -3.18 2.50
C CYS A 57 -8.27 -2.62 2.29
N ARG A 58 -8.62 -2.23 1.06
CA ARG A 58 -9.97 -1.79 0.70
C ARG A 58 -10.46 -2.43 -0.59
N ALA A 59 -11.77 -2.54 -0.74
CA ALA A 59 -12.36 -2.86 -2.02
C ALA A 59 -12.15 -1.67 -2.97
N LEU A 60 -11.62 -1.93 -4.15
CA LEU A 60 -11.44 -0.95 -5.20
C LEU A 60 -12.72 -0.94 -6.05
N ARG A 61 -13.45 0.18 -6.01
CA ARG A 61 -14.62 0.36 -6.89
C ARG A 61 -14.10 0.85 -8.25
N ARG A 62 -14.68 0.37 -9.35
CA ARG A 62 -14.16 0.60 -10.73
C ARG A 62 -14.10 2.09 -11.11
N ASP A 63 -14.93 2.91 -10.49
CA ASP A 63 -15.05 4.36 -10.60
C ASP A 63 -13.87 5.14 -9.99
N GLU A 64 -13.00 4.51 -9.20
CA GLU A 64 -11.82 5.15 -8.59
C GLU A 64 -10.53 4.98 -9.42
N LEU A 65 -10.58 4.31 -10.58
CA LEU A 65 -9.44 4.09 -11.48
C LEU A 65 -9.26 5.17 -12.57
N GLU A 66 -10.17 6.14 -12.66
CA GLU A 66 -10.18 7.20 -13.69
C GLU A 66 -9.74 8.59 -13.19
N LEU A 67 -9.15 8.69 -12.00
CA LEU A 67 -8.57 9.93 -11.45
C LEU A 67 -7.04 9.86 -11.38
#